data_AF-A0A2T0FH93-F1
#
_entry.id   AF-A0A2T0FH93-F1
#
_cell.length_a   1.000
_cell.length_b   1.000
_cell.length_c   1.000
_cell.angle_alpha   90.00
_cell.angle_beta   90.00
_cell.angle_gamma   90.00
#
_symmetry.space_group_name_H-M   'P 1'
#
loop_
_entity.id
_entity.type
_entity.pdbx_description
1 polymer ?
#
loop_
_entity_poly.entity_id
_entity_poly.type
_entity_poly.pdbx_seq_one_letter_code
_entity_poly.pdbx_strand_id
1 'polypeptide(L)'
;MDRAGLKSEYEILHLIYYKNLRQHRSQRWWKYLRILHRRVRQLAVKFDPTVCSYLVKRLIPQAYRCFHGILAQGAFITLGFALLASLAKIWSILEPLVPKVPMVDVRRKTQLPTLEDIGEVVEDFTPVVAAKKPEPAKPKKKKSKKKRDAIDDIFG
;
A
#
# COMPACT_ATOMS: atom_id res chain seq x y z
N MET A 1 -19.36 1.66 -21.05
CA MET A 1 -18.00 1.38 -20.50
C MET A 1 -16.99 1.91 -21.50
N ASP A 2 -16.11 2.82 -21.07
CA ASP A 2 -15.03 3.32 -21.92
C ASP A 2 -13.93 2.25 -22.09
N ARG A 3 -14.07 1.43 -23.15
CA ARG A 3 -13.13 0.34 -23.47
C ARG A 3 -11.78 0.88 -23.98
N ALA A 4 -11.79 2.02 -24.67
CA ALA A 4 -10.57 2.64 -25.17
C ALA A 4 -9.74 3.22 -24.01
N GLY A 5 -10.40 3.89 -23.08
CA GLY A 5 -9.81 4.35 -21.82
C GLY A 5 -9.19 3.19 -21.04
N LEU A 6 -9.90 2.08 -20.86
CA LEU A 6 -9.36 0.94 -20.11
C LEU A 6 -8.16 0.29 -20.82
N LYS A 7 -8.17 0.23 -22.16
CA LYS A 7 -7.06 -0.32 -22.94
C LYS A 7 -5.80 0.55 -22.86
N SER A 8 -5.95 1.87 -22.97
CA SER A 8 -4.81 2.80 -22.81
C SER A 8 -4.20 2.71 -21.41
N GLU A 9 -5.03 2.62 -20.35
CA GLU A 9 -4.53 2.40 -18.99
C GLU A 9 -3.83 1.06 -18.81
N TYR A 10 -4.34 0.01 -19.46
CA TYR A 10 -3.66 -1.28 -19.49
C TYR A 10 -2.27 -1.18 -20.14
N GLU A 11 -2.15 -0.46 -21.25
CA GLU A 11 -0.87 -0.27 -21.95
C GLU A 11 0.14 0.48 -21.07
N ILE A 12 -0.28 1.56 -20.40
CA ILE A 12 0.56 2.28 -19.44
C ILE A 12 1.02 1.35 -18.31
N LEU A 13 0.09 0.61 -17.70
CA LEU A 13 0.42 -0.36 -16.65
C LEU A 13 1.36 -1.46 -17.17
N HIS A 14 1.19 -1.90 -18.42
CA HIS A 14 2.02 -2.93 -19.02
C HIS A 14 3.45 -2.45 -19.22
N LEU A 15 3.64 -1.21 -19.69
CA LEU A 15 4.96 -0.60 -19.82
C LEU A 15 5.65 -0.45 -18.46
N ILE A 16 4.93 0.04 -17.45
CA ILE A 16 5.44 0.13 -16.07
C ILE A 16 5.83 -1.25 -15.56
N TYR A 17 4.97 -2.25 -15.75
CA TYR A 17 5.23 -3.63 -15.34
C TYR A 17 6.47 -4.21 -16.01
N TYR A 18 6.60 -4.07 -17.32
CA TYR A 18 7.73 -4.64 -18.05
C TYR A 18 9.06 -3.98 -17.65
N LYS A 19 9.10 -2.64 -17.59
CA LYS A 19 10.31 -1.88 -17.24
C LYS A 19 10.84 -2.21 -15.84
N ASN A 20 9.95 -2.47 -14.89
CA ASN A 20 10.30 -2.60 -13.48
C ASN A 20 10.36 -4.06 -12.97
N LEU A 21 10.13 -5.04 -13.86
CA LEU A 21 9.96 -6.44 -13.49
C LEU A 21 11.15 -7.05 -12.77
N ARG A 22 12.36 -6.74 -13.22
CA ARG A 22 13.59 -7.35 -12.69
C ARG A 22 14.00 -6.74 -11.35
N GLN A 23 13.77 -5.44 -11.17
CA GLN A 23 14.23 -4.66 -10.02
C GLN A 23 13.30 -4.83 -8.80
N HIS A 24 11.99 -4.97 -9.04
CA HIS A 24 11.01 -4.84 -7.96
C HIS A 24 10.19 -6.11 -7.69
N ARG A 25 10.56 -7.26 -8.27
CA ARG A 25 9.82 -8.52 -8.11
C ARG A 25 9.57 -8.97 -6.66
N SER A 26 10.48 -8.61 -5.74
CA SER A 26 10.41 -8.95 -4.31
C SER A 26 9.61 -7.95 -3.49
N GLN A 27 9.27 -6.79 -4.06
CA GLN A 27 8.61 -5.71 -3.33
C GLN A 27 7.14 -6.03 -3.05
N ARG A 28 6.66 -5.64 -1.87
CA ARG A 28 5.27 -5.94 -1.44
C ARG A 28 4.24 -5.28 -2.36
N TRP A 29 4.50 -4.05 -2.81
CA TRP A 29 3.64 -3.33 -3.75
C TRP A 29 3.61 -3.97 -5.15
N TRP A 30 4.68 -4.67 -5.55
CA TRP A 30 4.78 -5.37 -6.84
C TRP A 30 3.70 -6.44 -7.00
N LYS A 31 3.36 -7.13 -5.90
CA LYS A 31 2.27 -8.09 -5.86
C LYS A 31 0.96 -7.46 -6.34
N TYR A 32 0.65 -6.24 -5.90
CA TYR A 32 -0.59 -5.54 -6.25
C TYR A 32 -0.57 -5.03 -7.68
N LEU A 33 0.55 -4.49 -8.15
CA LEU A 33 0.74 -4.13 -9.56
C LEU A 33 0.50 -5.34 -10.47
N ARG A 34 1.08 -6.50 -10.15
CA ARG A 34 0.92 -7.73 -10.94
C ARG A 34 -0.52 -8.23 -10.96
N ILE A 35 -1.23 -8.19 -9.83
CA ILE A 35 -2.64 -8.59 -9.77
C ILE A 35 -3.49 -7.60 -10.57
N LEU A 36 -3.28 -6.30 -10.38
CA LEU A 36 -3.98 -5.24 -11.09
C LEU A 36 -3.79 -5.38 -12.61
N HIS A 37 -2.54 -5.50 -13.07
CA HIS A 37 -2.19 -5.72 -14.48
C HIS A 37 -2.95 -6.90 -15.10
N ARG A 38 -2.96 -8.05 -14.43
CA ARG A 38 -3.68 -9.25 -14.92
C ARG A 38 -5.19 -9.05 -14.96
N ARG A 39 -5.79 -8.43 -13.94
CA ARG A 39 -7.25 -8.23 -13.87
C ARG A 39 -7.73 -7.16 -14.84
N VAL A 40 -6.98 -6.08 -15.00
CA VAL A 40 -7.27 -5.03 -15.99
C VAL A 40 -7.17 -5.62 -17.40
N ARG A 41 -6.15 -6.46 -17.69
CA ARG A 41 -6.07 -7.18 -18.97
C ARG A 41 -7.30 -8.05 -19.22
N GLN A 42 -7.72 -8.81 -18.20
CA GLN A 42 -8.91 -9.67 -18.31
C GLN A 42 -10.14 -8.85 -18.64
N LEU A 43 -10.39 -7.75 -17.93
CA LEU A 43 -11.52 -6.85 -18.16
C LEU A 43 -11.45 -6.14 -19.53
N ALA A 44 -10.25 -5.81 -20.01
CA ALA A 44 -10.05 -5.20 -21.32
C ALA A 44 -10.37 -6.16 -22.48
N VAL A 45 -10.11 -7.46 -22.30
CA VAL A 45 -10.42 -8.50 -23.30
C VAL A 45 -11.88 -8.94 -23.23
N LYS A 46 -12.36 -9.26 -22.02
CA LYS A 46 -13.72 -9.73 -21.78
C LYS A 46 -14.24 -9.10 -20.48
N PHE A 47 -15.30 -8.30 -20.59
CA PHE A 47 -15.93 -7.72 -19.43
C PHE A 47 -16.59 -8.80 -18.57
N ASP A 48 -16.20 -8.86 -17.29
CA ASP A 48 -16.78 -9.75 -16.29
C ASP A 48 -17.21 -8.90 -15.07
N PRO A 49 -18.52 -8.85 -14.76
CA PRO A 49 -19.04 -8.03 -13.68
C PRO A 49 -18.57 -8.49 -12.29
N THR A 50 -18.26 -9.78 -12.11
CA THR A 50 -17.77 -10.32 -10.84
C THR A 50 -16.35 -9.83 -10.55
N VAL A 51 -15.50 -9.85 -11.59
CA VAL A 51 -14.13 -9.34 -11.52
C VAL A 51 -14.13 -7.83 -11.31
N CYS A 52 -14.99 -7.10 -12.02
CA CYS A 52 -15.16 -5.65 -11.84
C CYS A 52 -15.50 -5.29 -10.38
N SER A 53 -16.51 -5.97 -9.81
CA SER A 53 -16.93 -5.79 -8.42
C SER A 53 -15.81 -6.10 -7.42
N TYR A 54 -15.07 -7.18 -7.64
CA TYR A 54 -13.92 -7.54 -6.81
C TYR A 54 -12.79 -6.49 -6.89
N LEU A 55 -12.55 -5.97 -8.10
CA LEU A 55 -11.49 -5.00 -8.36
C LEU A 55 -11.76 -3.70 -7.58
N VAL A 56 -12.98 -3.18 -7.68
CA VAL A 56 -13.38 -1.93 -7.01
C VAL A 56 -13.50 -2.09 -5.50
N LYS A 57 -14.15 -3.16 -5.01
CA LYS A 57 -14.44 -3.30 -3.57
C LYS A 57 -13.24 -3.75 -2.74
N ARG A 58 -12.32 -4.54 -3.31
CA ARG A 58 -11.20 -5.14 -2.57
C ARG A 58 -9.84 -4.74 -3.12
N LEU A 59 -9.62 -4.87 -4.42
CA LEU A 59 -8.27 -4.72 -4.99
C LEU A 59 -7.78 -3.26 -4.96
N ILE A 60 -8.60 -2.31 -5.43
CA ILE A 60 -8.22 -0.89 -5.52
C ILE A 60 -7.88 -0.31 -4.14
N PRO A 61 -8.70 -0.49 -3.09
CA PRO A 61 -8.35 0.01 -1.75
C PRO A 61 -7.04 -0.57 -1.21
N GLN A 62 -6.77 -1.85 -1.50
CA GLN A 62 -5.56 -2.51 -1.03
C GLN A 62 -4.32 -2.07 -1.82
N ALA A 63 -4.45 -1.93 -3.14
CA ALA A 63 -3.42 -1.41 -4.02
C ALA A 63 -3.08 0.05 -3.67
N TYR A 64 -4.10 0.88 -3.43
CA TYR A 64 -3.94 2.27 -3.02
C TYR A 64 -3.07 2.40 -1.78
N ARG A 65 -3.39 1.67 -0.69
CA ARG A 65 -2.59 1.68 0.54
C ARG A 65 -1.14 1.25 0.30
N CYS A 66 -0.95 0.21 -0.52
CA CYS A 66 0.40 -0.27 -0.82
C CYS A 66 1.21 0.70 -1.69
N PHE A 67 0.57 1.36 -2.67
CA PHE A 67 1.23 2.38 -3.49
C PHE A 67 1.53 3.65 -2.70
N HIS A 68 0.64 4.04 -1.77
CA HIS A 68 0.95 5.10 -0.80
C HIS A 68 2.16 4.77 0.07
N GLY A 69 2.38 3.48 0.39
CA GLY A 69 3.60 3.04 1.06
C GLY A 69 4.88 3.30 0.27
N ILE A 70 4.82 3.32 -1.07
CA ILE A 70 5.96 3.69 -1.93
C ILE A 70 6.29 5.17 -1.74
N LEU A 71 5.27 6.02 -1.70
CA LEU A 71 5.43 7.47 -1.47
C LEU A 71 6.01 7.74 -0.08
N ALA A 72 5.50 7.06 0.94
CA ALA A 72 5.97 7.20 2.31
C ALA A 72 7.45 6.81 2.47
N GLN A 73 7.92 5.81 1.71
CA GLN A 73 9.33 5.40 1.74
C GLN A 73 10.26 6.38 1.01
N GLY A 74 9.75 7.19 0.08
CA GLY A 74 10.50 8.24 -0.61
C GLY A 74 11.51 7.77 -1.69
N ALA A 75 11.88 6.48 -1.71
CA ALA A 75 12.89 5.97 -2.64
C ALA A 75 12.42 5.90 -4.12
N PHE A 76 11.11 5.81 -4.37
CA PHE A 76 10.53 5.65 -5.72
C PHE A 76 9.28 6.52 -5.93
N ILE A 77 9.37 7.82 -5.62
CA ILE A 77 8.22 8.74 -5.62
C ILE A 77 7.57 8.85 -7.01
N THR A 78 8.37 9.03 -8.07
CA THR A 78 7.86 9.17 -9.45
C THR A 78 7.07 7.94 -9.89
N LEU A 79 7.57 6.74 -9.56
CA LEU A 79 6.87 5.50 -9.82
C LEU A 79 5.60 5.38 -8.97
N GLY A 80 5.66 5.78 -7.71
CA GLY A 80 4.50 5.83 -6.81
C GLY A 80 3.36 6.68 -7.37
N PHE A 81 3.65 7.90 -7.84
CA PHE A 81 2.66 8.77 -8.48
C PHE A 81 2.12 8.19 -9.78
N ALA A 82 2.96 7.62 -10.64
CA ALA A 82 2.50 6.97 -11.87
C ALA A 82 1.52 5.83 -11.57
N LEU A 83 1.81 5.01 -10.56
CA LEU A 83 0.94 3.92 -10.12
C LEU A 83 -0.38 4.43 -9.54
N LEU A 84 -0.36 5.50 -8.73
CA LEU A 84 -1.56 6.11 -8.18
C LEU A 84 -2.43 6.75 -9.26
N ALA A 85 -1.82 7.43 -10.24
CA ALA A 85 -2.52 8.02 -11.37
C ALA A 85 -3.25 6.95 -12.19
N SER A 86 -2.55 5.88 -12.58
CA SER A 86 -3.19 4.75 -13.28
C SER A 86 -4.28 4.10 -12.43
N LEU A 87 -4.05 3.92 -11.12
CA LEU A 87 -5.06 3.34 -10.22
C LEU A 87 -6.32 4.21 -10.13
N ALA A 88 -6.16 5.53 -10.02
CA ALA A 88 -7.27 6.48 -9.95
C ALA A 88 -8.08 6.50 -11.26
N LYS A 89 -7.39 6.49 -12.40
CA LYS A 89 -8.06 6.46 -13.71
C LYS A 89 -8.81 5.16 -13.95
N ILE A 90 -8.23 4.02 -13.57
CA ILE A 90 -8.93 2.72 -13.60
C ILE A 90 -10.16 2.75 -12.69
N TRP A 91 -10.04 3.32 -11.49
CA TRP A 91 -11.18 3.44 -10.58
C TRP A 91 -12.29 4.30 -11.19
N SER A 92 -11.97 5.44 -11.78
CA SER A 92 -12.95 6.33 -12.44
C SER A 92 -13.69 5.65 -13.60
N ILE A 93 -13.02 4.77 -14.36
CA ILE A 93 -13.66 4.00 -15.45
C ILE A 93 -14.55 2.88 -14.90
N LEU A 94 -14.17 2.27 -13.77
CA LEU A 94 -14.86 1.10 -13.22
C LEU A 94 -15.97 1.45 -12.21
N GLU A 95 -15.86 2.55 -11.49
CA GLU A 95 -16.83 2.99 -10.47
C GLU A 95 -18.27 3.07 -11.02
N PRO A 96 -18.55 3.65 -12.21
CA PRO A 96 -19.90 3.72 -12.74
C PRO A 96 -20.52 2.36 -13.07
N LEU A 97 -19.69 1.32 -13.20
CA LEU A 97 -20.11 -0.02 -13.63
C LEU A 97 -20.48 -0.92 -12.45
N VAL A 98 -20.10 -0.54 -11.23
CA VAL A 98 -20.44 -1.30 -10.04
C VAL A 98 -21.76 -0.73 -9.49
N PRO A 99 -22.83 -1.55 -9.37
CA PRO A 99 -24.04 -1.08 -8.73
C PRO A 99 -23.70 -0.58 -7.33
N LYS A 100 -23.98 0.71 -7.10
CA LYS A 100 -23.84 1.34 -5.79
C LYS A 100 -24.82 0.65 -4.86
N VAL A 101 -24.32 -0.31 -4.08
CA VAL A 101 -25.06 -0.77 -2.90
C VAL A 101 -25.10 0.44 -1.98
N PRO A 102 -26.28 0.95 -1.57
CA PRO A 102 -26.35 2.02 -0.60
C PRO A 102 -25.59 1.58 0.64
N MET A 103 -24.47 2.25 0.89
CA MET A 103 -23.59 1.93 2.00
C MET A 103 -24.26 2.51 3.25
N VAL A 104 -24.71 1.64 4.16
CA VAL A 104 -25.11 2.08 5.50
C VAL A 104 -23.88 2.68 6.16
N ASP A 105 -24.04 3.92 6.59
CA ASP A 105 -22.99 4.81 7.05
C ASP A 105 -22.44 4.36 8.41
N VAL A 106 -21.53 3.38 8.43
CA VAL A 106 -20.69 3.12 9.61
C VAL A 106 -19.58 4.17 9.62
N ARG A 107 -19.98 5.39 9.99
CA ARG A 107 -19.13 6.56 10.16
C ARG A 107 -18.06 6.26 11.22
N ARG A 108 -16.90 5.77 10.80
CA ARG A 108 -15.67 5.95 11.58
C ARG A 108 -15.37 7.45 11.55
N LYS A 109 -15.65 8.13 12.66
CA LYS A 109 -15.15 9.49 12.92
C LYS A 109 -13.62 9.42 12.98
N THR A 110 -12.95 9.56 11.83
CA THR A 110 -11.60 10.11 11.81
C THR A 110 -11.79 11.60 11.69
N GLN A 111 -11.58 12.33 12.78
CA GLN A 111 -11.51 13.79 12.75
C GLN A 111 -10.36 14.17 11.81
N LEU A 112 -10.68 14.97 10.79
CA LEU A 112 -9.71 15.62 9.92
C LEU A 112 -9.26 16.90 10.66
N PRO A 113 -7.97 17.11 10.94
CA PRO A 113 -7.49 18.43 11.34
C PRO A 113 -7.71 19.36 10.16
N THR A 114 -8.44 20.45 10.39
CA THR A 114 -8.60 21.57 9.47
C THR A 114 -7.24 22.17 9.16
N LEU A 115 -6.96 22.35 7.87
CA LEU A 115 -5.71 22.88 7.33
C LEU A 115 -5.75 24.42 7.34
N GLU A 116 -5.48 25.03 8.50
CA GLU A 116 -5.12 26.45 8.63
C GLU A 116 -3.95 26.52 9.62
N ASP A 117 -2.92 27.32 9.29
CA ASP A 117 -1.63 27.48 9.97
C ASP A 117 -0.55 26.39 9.74
N ILE A 118 -0.03 26.39 8.51
CA ILE A 118 1.41 26.14 8.29
C ILE A 118 2.12 27.47 8.59
N GLY A 119 2.47 27.66 9.86
CA GLY A 119 3.27 28.77 10.37
C GLY A 119 4.18 28.24 11.46
N GLU A 120 5.48 28.32 11.19
CA GLU A 120 6.61 27.88 12.01
C GLU A 120 6.59 28.44 13.44
N VAL A 121 6.61 27.56 14.46
CA VAL A 121 7.25 27.84 15.76
C VAL A 121 7.93 26.55 16.24
N VAL A 122 9.25 26.61 16.37
CA VAL A 122 10.05 25.66 17.12
C VAL A 122 9.81 25.95 18.60
N GLU A 123 9.21 25.02 19.33
CA GLU A 123 9.32 25.00 20.79
C GLU A 123 9.68 23.60 21.28
N ASP A 124 10.76 23.59 22.05
CA ASP A 124 11.48 22.47 22.59
C ASP A 124 10.58 21.56 23.46
N PHE A 125 10.40 20.30 23.03
CA PHE A 125 9.87 19.27 23.91
C PHE A 125 10.93 18.83 24.92
N THR A 126 10.94 19.47 26.09
CA THR A 126 11.47 18.86 27.30
C THR A 126 10.52 17.75 27.76
N PRO A 127 11.00 16.53 28.07
CA PRO A 127 10.14 15.49 28.63
C PRO A 127 9.99 15.72 30.14
N VAL A 128 8.79 16.11 30.58
CA VAL A 128 8.45 16.16 32.00
C VAL A 128 8.33 14.73 32.54
N VAL A 129 9.27 14.40 33.43
CA VAL A 129 9.30 13.19 34.25
C VAL A 129 8.39 13.37 35.47
N ALA A 130 7.43 12.46 35.67
CA ALA A 130 6.90 12.07 36.98
C ALA A 130 6.04 10.80 36.83
N ALA A 131 6.00 9.78 37.68
CA ALA A 131 6.87 9.20 38.70
C ALA A 131 6.20 7.84 39.05
N LYS A 132 7.01 6.79 39.21
CA LYS A 132 6.74 5.40 39.67
C LYS A 132 5.99 5.33 41.02
N LYS A 133 5.44 4.24 41.60
CA LYS A 133 5.08 2.80 41.40
C LYS A 133 4.63 2.33 42.84
N PRO A 134 4.11 1.12 43.12
CA PRO A 134 5.01 -0.02 43.38
C PRO A 134 4.50 -1.39 42.92
N GLU A 135 5.47 -2.29 42.78
CA GLU A 135 5.42 -3.71 42.40
C GLU A 135 5.45 -4.58 43.67
N PRO A 136 5.15 -5.89 43.59
CA PRO A 136 6.17 -6.80 44.12
C PRO A 136 6.47 -8.05 43.25
N ALA A 137 7.78 -8.22 43.04
CA ALA A 137 8.64 -9.42 43.08
C ALA A 137 8.41 -10.67 42.18
N LYS A 138 9.54 -11.13 41.61
CA LYS A 138 9.79 -12.19 40.60
C LYS A 138 10.11 -13.56 41.26
N PRO A 139 10.38 -14.62 40.44
CA PRO A 139 11.81 -14.96 40.28
C PRO A 139 12.27 -15.30 38.83
N LYS A 140 13.58 -15.09 38.62
CA LYS A 140 14.38 -15.23 37.41
C LYS A 140 14.67 -16.70 37.05
N LYS A 141 14.87 -17.03 35.75
CA LYS A 141 15.83 -18.08 35.33
C LYS A 141 16.46 -17.83 33.93
N LYS A 142 17.78 -17.62 33.98
CA LYS A 142 18.91 -18.07 33.13
C LYS A 142 18.98 -17.75 31.62
N LYS A 143 20.00 -16.94 31.28
CA LYS A 143 20.69 -16.86 29.98
C LYS A 143 21.38 -18.19 29.66
N SER A 144 21.25 -18.69 28.43
CA SER A 144 22.17 -19.67 27.84
C SER A 144 22.95 -19.05 26.68
N LYS A 145 24.23 -19.43 26.58
CA LYS A 145 25.24 -18.95 25.65
C LYS A 145 25.02 -19.51 24.23
N LYS A 146 25.23 -18.62 23.25
CA LYS A 146 25.91 -18.77 21.94
C LYS A 146 26.31 -20.20 21.53
N LYS A 147 25.76 -20.70 20.42
CA LYS A 147 26.47 -21.57 19.48
C LYS A 147 26.68 -20.78 18.19
N ARG A 148 27.94 -20.69 17.75
CA ARG A 148 28.32 -20.32 16.39
C ARG A 148 28.05 -21.57 15.54
N ASP A 149 27.37 -21.42 14.43
CA ASP A 149 27.18 -22.51 13.47
C ASP A 149 28.44 -22.68 12.63
N ALA A 150 28.85 -23.93 12.43
CA ALA A 150 30.12 -24.36 11.83
C ALA A 150 30.17 -24.21 10.29
N ILE A 151 29.66 -23.09 9.76
CA ILE A 151 29.62 -22.83 8.30
C ILE A 151 30.64 -21.77 7.88
N ASP A 152 31.24 -21.04 8.84
CA ASP A 152 32.24 -20.00 8.54
C ASP A 152 33.69 -20.52 8.38
N ASP A 153 33.93 -21.83 8.41
CA ASP A 153 35.25 -22.47 8.17
C ASP A 153 35.39 -23.09 6.75
N ILE A 154 34.43 -22.86 5.84
CA ILE A 154 34.42 -23.43 4.47
C ILE A 154 34.91 -22.44 3.39
N PHE A 155 35.08 -21.15 3.70
CA PHE A 155 35.61 -20.16 2.76
C PHE A 155 36.82 -19.40 3.33
N GLY A 156 37.81 -20.15 3.81
CA GLY A 156 39.19 -19.66 3.99
C GLY A 156 39.95 -19.68 2.67
#